data_AF-A0A8X7WE37-F1
#
_entry.id   AF-A0A8X7WE37-F1
#
_cell.length_a   1.000
_cell.length_b   1.000
_cell.length_c   1.000
_cell.angle_alpha   90.00
_cell.angle_beta   90.00
_cell.angle_gamma   90.00
#
_symmetry.space_group_name_H-M   'P 1'
#
loop_
_entity.id
_entity.type
_entity.pdbx_description
1 polymer ?
#
loop_
_entity_poly.entity_id
_entity_poly.type
_entity_poly.pdbx_seq_one_letter_code
_entity_poly.pdbx_strand_id
1 'polypeptide(L)'
;MTDPGYEDDKEHQRYNDMLFFVADSNNGIPECCPCSGQIFIHISKAGTYIGKNYFVCKHFEDDGLHRKKEWGEAIEDEKKKLMRKVDDHEVKIRSLYSIEDRLSRLEEDEKKNDEEIEEMKYFLKIHYPNEFY
;
A
#
# COMPACT_ATOMS: atom_id res chain seq x y z
N MET A 1 38.16 -0.28 9.22
CA MET A 1 37.78 1.13 9.39
C MET A 1 36.36 1.24 8.92
N THR A 2 35.44 1.62 9.81
CA THR A 2 34.05 1.88 9.44
C THR A 2 34.01 3.17 8.64
N ASP A 3 33.39 3.16 7.47
CA ASP A 3 33.17 4.37 6.66
C ASP A 3 32.43 5.42 7.51
N PRO A 4 32.96 6.64 7.69
CA PRO A 4 32.30 7.68 8.47
C PRO A 4 30.84 7.95 8.05
N GLY A 5 30.50 7.78 6.76
CA GLY A 5 29.12 7.95 6.29
C GLY A 5 28.15 6.86 6.76
N TYR A 6 28.67 5.68 7.14
CA TYR A 6 27.85 4.55 7.57
C TYR A 6 27.22 4.74 8.97
N GLU A 7 27.83 5.56 9.82
CA GLU A 7 27.24 5.89 11.13
C GLU A 7 26.10 6.90 10.98
N ASP A 8 26.26 7.91 10.12
CA ASP A 8 25.22 8.89 9.80
C ASP A 8 24.00 8.21 9.14
N ASP A 9 24.22 7.31 8.18
CA ASP A 9 23.14 6.55 7.53
C ASP A 9 22.34 5.70 8.53
N LYS A 10 23.01 5.12 9.53
CA LYS A 10 22.35 4.36 10.60
C LYS A 10 21.52 5.26 11.50
N GLU A 11 21.99 6.46 11.81
CA GLU A 11 21.25 7.41 12.61
C GLU A 11 19.98 7.86 11.87
N HIS A 12 20.11 8.19 10.58
CA HIS A 12 18.97 8.52 9.72
C HIS A 12 17.95 7.39 9.65
N GLN A 13 18.40 6.14 9.49
CA GLN A 13 17.49 4.99 9.48
C GLN A 13 16.74 4.86 10.80
N ARG A 14 17.43 4.98 11.94
CA ARG A 14 16.79 4.91 13.27
C ARG A 14 15.77 6.02 13.48
N TYR A 15 16.05 7.22 13.00
CA TYR A 15 15.11 8.34 13.05
C TYR A 15 13.86 8.07 12.21
N ASN A 16 14.02 7.56 10.99
CA ASN A 16 12.89 7.18 10.14
C ASN A 16 12.06 6.05 10.75
N ASP A 17 12.70 5.03 11.31
CA ASP A 17 12.02 3.93 12.01
C ASP A 17 11.21 4.47 13.20
N MET A 18 11.78 5.40 13.97
CA MET A 18 11.08 6.06 15.07
C MET A 18 9.86 6.84 14.59
N LEU A 19 9.98 7.62 13.50
CA LEU A 19 8.85 8.34 12.91
C LEU A 19 7.75 7.38 12.43
N PHE A 20 8.13 6.25 11.84
CA PHE A 20 7.21 5.20 11.45
C PHE A 20 6.47 4.63 12.67
N PHE A 21 7.17 4.29 13.75
CA PHE A 21 6.54 3.81 14.98
C PHE A 21 5.62 4.85 15.61
N VAL A 22 5.97 6.14 15.55
CA VAL A 22 5.07 7.23 16.00
C VAL A 22 3.79 7.24 15.17
N ALA A 23 3.90 7.18 13.84
CA ALA A 23 2.76 7.20 12.93
C ALA A 23 1.87 5.96 13.09
N ASP A 24 2.47 4.77 13.17
CA ASP A 24 1.80 3.49 13.41
C ASP A 24 1.04 3.51 14.73
N SER A 25 1.71 3.87 15.82
CA SER A 25 1.06 3.90 17.14
C SER A 25 -0.02 4.97 17.30
N ASN A 26 0.03 6.05 16.51
CA ASN A 26 -1.04 7.04 16.47
C ASN A 26 -2.26 6.53 15.69
N ASN A 27 -2.09 5.62 14.73
CA ASN A 27 -3.14 5.25 13.78
C ASN A 27 -3.31 3.73 13.71
N GLY A 28 -4.39 3.21 14.28
CA GLY A 28 -4.64 1.77 14.30
C GLY A 28 -4.06 1.06 15.53
N ILE A 29 -3.68 -0.20 15.34
CA ILE A 29 -3.13 -1.07 16.37
C ILE A 29 -1.62 -0.87 16.42
N PRO A 30 -1.04 -0.38 17.54
CA PRO A 30 0.40 -0.15 17.64
C PRO A 30 1.16 -1.48 17.60
N GLU A 31 2.05 -1.64 16.62
CA GLU A 31 2.96 -2.80 16.53
C GLU A 31 4.14 -2.63 17.49
N CYS A 32 4.66 -1.40 17.58
CA CYS A 32 5.81 -1.04 18.40
C CYS A 32 5.64 0.34 19.05
N CYS A 33 6.24 0.52 20.22
CA CYS A 33 6.37 1.85 20.82
C CYS A 33 7.55 2.61 20.17
N PRO A 34 7.52 3.96 20.07
CA PRO A 34 8.65 4.75 19.55
C PRO A 34 9.99 4.51 20.27
N CYS A 35 9.96 4.04 21.52
CA CYS A 35 11.15 3.61 22.27
C CYS A 35 11.64 2.19 21.92
N SER A 36 11.10 1.59 20.85
CA SER A 36 11.28 0.17 20.48
C SER A 36 10.78 -0.82 21.53
N GLY A 37 9.99 -0.36 22.50
CA GLY A 37 9.37 -1.18 23.51
C GLY A 37 8.26 -2.05 22.91
N GLN A 38 8.27 -3.34 23.23
CA GLN A 38 7.20 -4.27 22.85
C GLN A 38 5.85 -3.78 23.41
N ILE A 39 4.83 -3.89 22.58
CA ILE A 39 3.43 -3.65 22.95
C ILE A 39 2.81 -4.97 23.41
N PHE A 40 2.09 -4.93 24.54
CA PHE A 40 1.33 -6.06 25.05
C PHE A 40 -0.09 -5.64 25.42
N ILE A 41 -0.97 -6.63 25.58
CA ILE A 41 -2.37 -6.39 25.92
C ILE A 41 -2.50 -6.34 27.44
N HIS A 42 -2.91 -5.19 27.96
CA HIS A 42 -3.24 -5.01 29.36
C HIS A 42 -4.76 -4.99 29.57
N ILE A 43 -5.25 -5.84 30.46
CA ILE A 43 -6.64 -5.83 30.92
C ILE A 43 -6.68 -5.10 32.26
N SER A 44 -7.40 -3.99 32.31
CA SER A 44 -7.56 -3.20 33.53
C SER A 44 -8.38 -4.00 34.56
N LYS A 45 -7.82 -4.17 35.76
CA LYS A 45 -8.42 -4.92 36.86
C LYS A 45 -8.93 -4.03 38.01
N ALA A 46 -8.81 -2.71 37.89
CA ALA A 46 -9.14 -1.78 38.96
C ALA A 46 -9.72 -0.46 38.44
N GLY A 47 -10.38 0.29 39.33
CA GLY A 47 -10.94 1.61 39.05
C GLY A 47 -12.22 1.58 38.22
N THR A 48 -12.53 2.71 37.57
CA THR A 48 -13.71 2.87 36.70
C THR A 48 -13.57 2.16 35.34
N TYR A 49 -12.39 1.59 35.06
CA TYR A 49 -12.06 0.97 33.78
C TYR A 49 -11.91 -0.56 33.87
N ILE A 50 -12.48 -1.20 34.89
CA ILE A 50 -12.43 -2.66 35.05
C ILE A 50 -12.95 -3.35 33.78
N GLY A 51 -12.19 -4.31 33.26
CA GLY A 51 -12.52 -5.07 32.06
C GLY A 51 -12.17 -4.39 30.74
N LYS A 52 -11.67 -3.14 30.76
CA LYS A 52 -11.15 -2.50 29.54
C LYS A 52 -9.78 -3.06 29.15
N ASN A 53 -9.59 -3.23 27.85
CA ASN A 53 -8.35 -3.71 27.25
C ASN A 53 -7.57 -2.55 26.63
N TYR A 54 -6.25 -2.61 26.74
CA TYR A 54 -5.32 -1.61 26.21
C TYR A 54 -4.14 -2.29 25.54
N PHE A 55 -3.64 -1.68 24.47
CA PHE A 55 -2.30 -1.94 23.96
C PHE A 55 -1.32 -1.04 24.71
N VAL A 56 -0.34 -1.62 25.41
CA VAL A 56 0.54 -0.90 26.34
C VAL A 56 2.00 -1.25 26.08
N CYS A 57 2.87 -0.25 26.09
CA CYS A 57 4.31 -0.45 26.04
C CYS A 57 4.83 -1.12 27.32
N LYS A 58 5.78 -2.06 27.21
CA LYS A 58 6.50 -2.67 28.35
C LYS A 58 7.09 -1.67 29.35
N HIS A 59 7.40 -0.47 28.89
CA HIS A 59 8.05 0.58 29.67
C HIS A 59 7.07 1.74 29.97
N PHE A 60 5.77 1.48 30.01
CA PHE A 60 4.77 2.53 30.19
C PHE A 60 4.84 3.15 31.59
N GLU A 61 5.09 4.46 31.66
CA GLU A 61 5.18 5.24 32.90
C GLU A 61 4.22 6.45 32.95
N ASP A 62 3.25 6.52 32.02
CA ASP A 62 2.30 7.65 31.89
C ASP A 62 2.99 9.02 31.70
N ASP A 63 4.10 9.01 30.98
CA ASP A 63 4.95 10.17 30.67
C ASP A 63 4.57 10.88 29.35
N GLY A 64 3.55 10.37 28.65
CA GLY A 64 3.15 10.82 27.33
C GLY A 64 4.08 10.39 26.18
N LEU A 65 5.19 9.71 26.48
CA LEU A 65 6.15 9.20 25.49
C LEU A 65 5.88 7.72 25.19
N HIS A 66 5.51 6.95 26.21
CA HIS A 66 5.18 5.54 26.07
C HIS A 66 3.72 5.32 25.67
N ARG A 67 3.51 4.37 24.77
CA ARG A 67 2.18 4.11 24.20
C ARG A 67 1.28 3.36 25.15
N LYS A 68 0.07 3.88 25.30
CA LYS A 68 -1.11 3.21 25.86
C LYS A 68 -2.32 3.62 25.03
N LYS A 69 -2.88 2.68 24.27
CA LYS A 69 -4.04 2.91 23.42
C LYS A 69 -5.17 1.96 23.81
N GLU A 70 -6.41 2.45 23.86
CA GLU A 70 -7.54 1.57 24.13
C GLU A 70 -7.74 0.59 22.96
N TRP A 71 -8.06 -0.66 23.28
CA TRP A 71 -8.30 -1.71 22.29
C TRP A 71 -9.41 -1.36 21.30
N GLY A 72 -10.53 -0.80 21.79
CA GLY A 72 -11.68 -0.43 20.96
C GLY A 72 -11.34 0.66 19.95
N GLU A 73 -10.68 1.73 20.41
CA GLU A 73 -10.15 2.80 19.56
C GLU A 73 -9.21 2.26 18.48
N ALA A 74 -8.22 1.45 18.86
CA ALA A 74 -7.25 0.88 17.93
C ALA A 74 -7.89 0.00 16.85
N ILE A 75 -8.87 -0.83 17.22
CA ILE A 75 -9.61 -1.66 16.25
C ILE A 75 -10.46 -0.81 15.31
N GLU A 76 -11.14 0.23 15.81
CA GLU A 76 -11.97 1.08 14.96
C GLU A 76 -11.11 1.88 13.95
N ASP A 77 -9.92 2.31 14.35
CA ASP A 77 -8.95 2.92 13.43
C ASP A 77 -8.47 1.95 12.34
N GLU A 78 -8.10 0.71 12.71
CA GLU A 78 -7.72 -0.31 11.73
C GLU A 78 -8.88 -0.66 10.78
N LYS A 79 -10.11 -0.75 11.30
CA LYS A 79 -11.30 -0.95 10.48
C LYS A 79 -11.47 0.18 9.46
N LYS A 80 -11.36 1.45 9.87
CA LYS A 80 -11.46 2.60 8.94
C LYS A 80 -10.37 2.56 7.87
N LYS A 81 -9.14 2.20 8.24
CA LYS A 81 -8.01 2.05 7.33
C LYS A 81 -8.26 0.92 6.32
N LEU A 82 -8.79 -0.22 6.77
CA LEU A 82 -9.16 -1.33 5.90
C LEU A 82 -10.31 -0.97 4.96
N MET A 83 -11.34 -0.29 5.44
CA MET A 83 -12.45 0.17 4.59
C MET A 83 -11.94 1.07 3.45
N ARG A 84 -11.08 2.05 3.75
CA ARG A 84 -10.48 2.90 2.70
C ARG A 84 -9.68 2.10 1.67
N LYS A 85 -8.91 1.10 2.11
CA LYS A 85 -8.17 0.23 1.18
C LYS A 85 -9.09 -0.58 0.28
N VAL A 86 -10.22 -1.05 0.81
CA VAL A 86 -11.25 -1.75 0.04
C VAL A 86 -11.87 -0.83 -0.99
N ASP A 87 -12.25 0.39 -0.60
CA ASP A 87 -12.80 1.40 -1.53
C ASP A 87 -11.80 1.75 -2.65
N ASP A 88 -10.52 1.97 -2.31
CA ASP A 88 -9.47 2.22 -3.29
C ASP A 88 -9.26 1.04 -4.26
N HIS A 89 -9.32 -0.19 -3.74
CA HIS A 89 -9.20 -1.39 -4.57
C HIS A 89 -10.41 -1.55 -5.50
N GLU A 90 -11.61 -1.23 -5.04
CA GLU A 90 -12.82 -1.27 -5.86
C GLU A 90 -12.69 -0.32 -7.07
N VAL A 91 -12.18 0.90 -6.86
CA VAL A 91 -11.92 1.86 -7.94
C VAL A 91 -10.88 1.32 -8.94
N LYS A 92 -9.79 0.73 -8.45
CA LYS A 92 -8.76 0.13 -9.31
C LYS A 92 -9.31 -1.03 -10.14
N ILE A 93 -10.12 -1.90 -9.56
CA ILE A 93 -10.75 -3.03 -10.25
C ILE A 93 -11.66 -2.53 -11.39
N ARG A 94 -12.50 -1.52 -11.12
CA ARG A 94 -13.33 -0.89 -12.17
C ARG A 94 -12.49 -0.34 -13.31
N SER A 95 -11.37 0.32 -12.98
CA SER A 95 -10.46 0.84 -14.00
C SER A 95 -9.80 -0.28 -14.82
N LEU A 96 -9.45 -1.41 -14.20
CA LEU A 96 -8.87 -2.56 -14.91
C LEU A 96 -9.84 -3.13 -15.94
N TYR A 97 -11.12 -3.32 -15.57
CA TYR A 97 -12.14 -3.77 -16.52
C TYR A 97 -12.30 -2.80 -17.70
N SER A 98 -12.25 -1.49 -17.46
CA SER A 98 -12.30 -0.51 -18.55
C SER A 98 -11.08 -0.56 -19.47
N ILE A 99 -9.90 -0.88 -18.94
CA ILE A 99 -8.68 -1.04 -19.73
C ILE A 99 -8.76 -2.34 -20.56
N GLU A 100 -9.22 -3.43 -19.96
CA GLU A 100 -9.41 -4.72 -20.63
C GLU A 100 -10.34 -4.59 -21.84
N ASP A 101 -11.49 -3.93 -21.66
CA ASP A 101 -12.45 -3.64 -22.74
C ASP A 101 -11.85 -2.79 -23.87
N ARG A 102 -10.97 -1.83 -23.55
CA ARG A 102 -10.25 -1.04 -24.56
C ARG A 102 -9.18 -1.87 -25.28
N LEU A 103 -8.50 -2.77 -24.59
CA LEU A 103 -7.50 -3.66 -25.18
C LEU A 103 -8.16 -4.60 -26.18
N SER A 104 -9.29 -5.23 -25.83
CA SER A 104 -10.01 -6.11 -26.75
C SER A 104 -10.42 -5.40 -28.05
N ARG A 105 -10.88 -4.15 -27.97
CA ARG A 105 -11.17 -3.36 -29.19
C ARG A 105 -9.94 -3.06 -30.03
N LEU A 106 -8.81 -2.74 -29.38
CA LEU A 106 -7.57 -2.49 -30.09
C LEU A 106 -7.05 -3.75 -30.79
N GLU A 107 -7.15 -4.91 -30.15
CA GLU A 107 -6.81 -6.21 -30.76
C GLU A 107 -7.69 -6.53 -31.97
N GLU A 108 -9.00 -6.23 -31.90
CA GLU A 108 -9.90 -6.40 -33.04
C GLU A 108 -9.56 -5.46 -34.20
N ASP A 109 -9.24 -4.20 -33.92
CA ASP A 109 -8.89 -3.21 -34.93
C ASP A 109 -7.52 -3.51 -35.55
N GLU A 110 -6.54 -3.96 -34.77
CA GLU A 110 -5.25 -4.45 -35.27
C GLU A 110 -5.45 -5.58 -36.28
N LYS A 111 -6.28 -6.57 -35.93
CA LYS A 111 -6.58 -7.69 -36.83
C LYS A 111 -7.23 -7.25 -38.15
N LYS A 112 -8.19 -6.31 -38.11
CA LYS A 112 -8.82 -5.79 -39.34
C LYS A 112 -7.81 -5.03 -40.19
N ASN A 113 -6.96 -4.22 -39.56
CA ASN A 113 -5.92 -3.49 -40.27
C ASN A 113 -4.94 -4.44 -40.96
N ASP A 114 -4.56 -5.55 -40.31
CA ASP A 114 -3.71 -6.58 -40.91
C ASP A 114 -4.37 -7.22 -42.13
N GLU A 115 -5.68 -7.54 -42.05
CA GLU A 115 -6.45 -8.08 -43.17
C GLU A 115 -6.49 -7.10 -44.35
N GLU A 116 -6.80 -5.82 -44.11
CA GLU A 116 -6.80 -4.77 -45.15
C GLU A 116 -5.43 -4.57 -45.79
N ILE A 117 -4.35 -4.59 -44.99
CA ILE A 117 -2.97 -4.48 -45.48
C ILE A 117 -2.64 -5.65 -46.42
N GLU A 118 -3.03 -6.87 -46.08
CA GLU A 118 -2.79 -8.04 -46.93
C GLU A 118 -3.59 -7.97 -48.24
N GLU A 119 -4.84 -7.48 -48.20
CA GLU A 119 -5.63 -7.23 -49.41
C GLU A 119 -4.97 -6.17 -50.32
N MET A 120 -4.50 -5.06 -49.75
CA MET A 120 -3.81 -4.02 -50.49
C MET A 120 -2.51 -4.53 -51.11
N LYS A 121 -1.71 -5.31 -50.35
CA LYS A 121 -0.49 -5.96 -50.88
C LYS A 121 -0.82 -6.86 -52.06
N TYR A 122 -1.89 -7.67 -51.96
CA TYR A 122 -2.33 -8.55 -53.03
C TYR A 122 -2.76 -7.77 -54.28
N PHE A 123 -3.56 -6.71 -54.10
CA PHE A 123 -4.00 -5.83 -55.19
C PHE A 123 -2.80 -5.19 -55.92
N LEU A 124 -1.86 -4.60 -55.17
CA LEU A 124 -0.67 -3.95 -55.73
C LEU A 124 0.19 -4.94 -56.52
N LYS A 125 0.36 -6.16 -56.01
CA LYS A 125 1.12 -7.22 -56.70
C LYS A 125 0.52 -7.62 -58.05
N ILE A 126 -0.81 -7.59 -58.18
CA ILE A 126 -1.50 -7.94 -59.43
C ILE A 126 -1.46 -6.78 -60.43
N HIS A 127 -1.73 -5.57 -59.97
CA HIS A 127 -1.96 -4.43 -60.86
C HIS A 127 -0.69 -3.62 -61.18
N TYR A 128 0.33 -3.68 -60.33
CA TYR A 128 1.59 -2.94 -60.50
C TYR A 128 2.83 -3.84 -60.35
N PRO A 129 2.95 -4.93 -61.13
CA PRO A 129 3.99 -5.95 -60.94
C PRO A 129 5.42 -5.46 -61.23
N ASN A 130 5.58 -4.33 -61.95
CA ASN A 130 6.87 -3.82 -62.43
C ASN A 130 7.31 -2.50 -61.77
N GLU A 131 6.54 -1.94 -60.83
CA GLU A 131 6.85 -0.63 -60.21
C GLU A 131 7.70 -0.73 -58.92
N PHE A 132 8.10 -1.94 -58.52
CA PHE A 132 8.87 -2.19 -57.29
C PHE A 132 10.26 -2.81 -57.53
N TYR A 133 10.83 -2.66 -58.74
CA TYR A 133 12.24 -2.96 -59.05
C TYR A 133 13.10 -1.70 -59.04
#